data_AF-A0A938YDH0-F1
#
_entry.id   AF-A0A938YDH0-F1
#
_cell.length_a   1.000
_cell.length_b   1.000
_cell.length_c   1.000
_cell.angle_alpha   90.00
_cell.angle_beta   90.00
_cell.angle_gamma   90.00
#
_symmetry.space_group_name_H-M   'P 1'
#
loop_
_entity.id
_entity.type
_entity.pdbx_description
1 polymer ?
#
loop_
_entity_poly.entity_id
_entity_poly.type
_entity_poly.pdbx_seq_one_letter_code
_entity_poly.pdbx_strand_id
1 'polypeptide(L)'
;MSSVRAATTLALWGAAFQGGCNADDVLTALDGTGYRAGVRAASEEVAEATGLPGPGSSSAGSAALLPLLRPGPVELLMPTPGDLRGLPVRGAVVLPALDAGAVVVLPGRGIGLVPVDGQWRAHFCPGGNPVPSLRQAQWELTEAMELATAELTRLDVARSAPEVREQIRQLMLAEAVDCPPGTPAAASALLAKAISLQAVLAVADGHETSAVNNFELAAVDDALRPLGSAVRHGRRAAVGAAVAQLTGSGVGSRS
;
A
#
# COMPACT_ATOMS: atom_id res chain seq x y z
N MET A 1 12.49 -5.01 3.14
CA MET A 1 11.09 -5.42 3.41
C MET A 1 10.18 -4.31 2.93
N SER A 2 9.15 -4.60 2.13
CA SER A 2 8.31 -3.57 1.54
C SER A 2 7.19 -3.13 2.47
N SER A 3 7.25 -1.87 2.90
CA SER A 3 6.19 -1.19 3.66
C SER A 3 4.87 -1.21 2.90
N VAL A 4 4.91 -0.99 1.58
CA VAL A 4 3.70 -0.95 0.75
C VAL A 4 3.06 -2.34 0.64
N ARG A 5 3.85 -3.39 0.42
CA ARG A 5 3.33 -4.77 0.43
C ARG A 5 2.69 -5.10 1.76
N ALA A 6 3.35 -4.78 2.87
CA ALA A 6 2.82 -5.04 4.20
C ALA A 6 1.49 -4.31 4.46
N ALA A 7 1.41 -3.01 4.15
CA ALA A 7 0.19 -2.23 4.28
C ALA A 7 -0.94 -2.76 3.40
N THR A 8 -0.64 -3.16 2.16
CA THR A 8 -1.61 -3.75 1.23
C THR A 8 -2.17 -5.06 1.79
N THR A 9 -1.29 -5.95 2.29
CA THR A 9 -1.68 -7.21 2.91
C THR A 9 -2.56 -6.97 4.14
N LEU A 10 -2.16 -6.07 5.04
CA LEU A 10 -2.95 -5.73 6.23
C LEU A 10 -4.34 -5.18 5.88
N ALA A 11 -4.45 -4.33 4.87
CA ALA A 11 -5.73 -3.78 4.45
C ALA A 11 -6.69 -4.87 3.92
N LEU A 12 -6.21 -5.73 3.03
CA LEU A 12 -7.01 -6.82 2.44
C LEU A 12 -7.40 -7.87 3.49
N TRP A 13 -6.43 -8.37 4.25
CA TRP A 13 -6.68 -9.41 5.26
C TRP A 13 -7.43 -8.86 6.47
N GLY A 14 -7.26 -7.58 6.81
CA GLY A 14 -8.09 -6.91 7.80
C GLY A 14 -9.56 -6.87 7.40
N ALA A 15 -9.86 -6.54 6.14
CA ALA A 15 -11.23 -6.60 5.64
C ALA A 15 -11.79 -8.03 5.57
N ALA A 16 -10.97 -9.01 5.18
CA ALA A 16 -11.37 -10.42 5.22
C ALA A 16 -11.67 -10.89 6.65
N PHE A 17 -10.86 -10.48 7.63
CA PHE A 17 -11.08 -10.76 9.05
C PHE A 17 -12.43 -10.18 9.53
N GLN A 18 -12.74 -8.94 9.14
CA GLN A 18 -14.05 -8.33 9.41
C GLN A 18 -15.20 -9.10 8.75
N GLY A 19 -14.96 -9.66 7.56
CA GLY A 19 -15.88 -10.55 6.84
C GLY A 19 -16.01 -11.96 7.43
N GLY A 20 -15.26 -12.29 8.49
CA GLY A 20 -15.35 -13.58 9.19
C GLY A 20 -14.22 -14.58 8.89
N CYS A 21 -13.16 -14.17 8.19
CA CYS A 21 -11.96 -15.00 7.99
C CYS A 21 -11.29 -15.34 9.35
N ASN A 22 -10.60 -16.49 9.42
CA ASN A 22 -9.91 -16.91 10.63
C ASN A 22 -8.75 -15.95 10.97
N ALA A 23 -8.58 -15.65 12.25
CA ALA A 23 -7.44 -14.91 12.78
C ALA A 23 -6.10 -15.54 12.39
N ASP A 24 -5.99 -16.87 12.36
CA ASP A 24 -4.73 -17.55 12.03
C ASP A 24 -4.29 -17.32 10.59
N ASP A 25 -5.24 -17.30 9.65
CA ASP A 25 -4.95 -17.03 8.24
C ASP A 25 -4.47 -15.59 8.05
N VAL A 26 -5.09 -14.65 8.77
CA VAL A 26 -4.70 -13.23 8.79
C VAL A 26 -3.28 -13.08 9.34
N LEU A 27 -2.96 -13.71 10.48
CA LEU A 27 -1.63 -13.66 11.08
C LEU A 27 -0.58 -14.31 10.19
N THR A 28 -0.91 -15.43 9.56
CA THR A 28 -0.02 -16.12 8.60
C THR A 28 0.31 -15.21 7.41
N ALA A 29 -0.70 -14.54 6.84
CA ALA A 29 -0.51 -13.60 5.74
C ALA A 29 0.35 -12.40 6.16
N LEU A 30 0.12 -11.84 7.35
CA LEU A 30 0.90 -10.73 7.89
C LEU A 30 2.36 -11.13 8.18
N ASP A 31 2.59 -12.31 8.74
CA ASP A 31 3.93 -12.83 9.00
C ASP A 31 4.73 -13.05 7.70
N GLY A 32 4.05 -13.35 6.59
CA GLY A 32 4.63 -13.44 5.24
C GLY A 32 5.18 -12.11 4.68
N THR A 33 4.82 -10.97 5.29
CA THR A 33 5.33 -9.64 4.90
C THR A 33 6.67 -9.30 5.55
N GLY A 34 7.06 -10.05 6.58
CA GLY A 34 8.24 -9.82 7.39
C GLY A 34 8.02 -8.85 8.57
N TYR A 35 6.87 -8.18 8.68
CA TYR A 35 6.57 -7.23 9.75
C TYR A 35 6.19 -7.91 11.08
N ARG A 36 7.15 -8.67 11.63
CA ARG A 36 6.98 -9.57 12.79
C ARG A 36 7.41 -8.96 14.12
N ALA A 37 8.01 -7.77 14.12
CA ALA A 37 8.45 -7.10 15.34
C ALA A 37 7.28 -6.54 16.17
N GLY A 38 6.04 -6.72 15.71
CA GLY A 38 4.84 -6.44 16.48
C GLY A 38 4.24 -5.08 16.20
N VAL A 39 3.42 -4.59 17.14
CA VAL A 39 2.70 -3.33 17.03
C VAL A 39 2.86 -2.48 18.30
N ARG A 40 2.93 -1.16 18.10
CA ARG A 40 3.17 -0.18 19.17
C ARG A 40 2.53 1.17 18.88
N ALA A 41 2.20 1.93 19.93
CA ALA A 41 1.74 3.31 19.78
C ALA A 41 2.90 4.29 19.54
N ALA A 42 2.65 5.34 18.76
CA ALA A 42 3.62 6.40 18.49
C ALA A 42 3.77 7.41 19.63
N SER A 43 2.75 7.54 20.47
CA SER A 43 2.71 8.46 21.62
C SER A 43 1.93 7.83 22.78
N GLU A 44 2.05 8.40 23.97
CA GLU A 44 1.33 7.91 25.16
C GLU A 44 -0.19 8.06 25.00
N GLU A 45 -0.65 9.13 24.34
CA GLU A 45 -2.07 9.35 24.08
C GLU A 45 -2.65 8.29 23.14
N VAL A 46 -1.88 7.86 22.13
CA VAL A 46 -2.28 6.75 21.26
C VAL A 46 -2.24 5.43 22.04
N ALA A 47 -1.29 5.25 22.94
CA ALA A 47 -1.18 4.08 23.80
C ALA A 47 -2.42 3.92 24.67
N GLU A 48 -2.85 4.99 25.33
CA GLU A 48 -4.06 5.04 26.14
C GLU A 48 -5.31 4.74 25.30
N ALA A 49 -5.44 5.36 24.12
CA ALA A 49 -6.60 5.19 23.25
C ALA A 49 -6.71 3.78 22.64
N THR A 50 -5.58 3.08 22.45
CA THR A 50 -5.55 1.78 21.75
C THR A 50 -5.29 0.58 22.66
N GLY A 51 -4.78 0.81 23.87
CA GLY A 51 -4.26 -0.23 24.76
C GLY A 51 -2.94 -0.84 24.29
N LEU A 52 -2.29 -0.27 23.28
CA LEU A 52 -0.98 -0.71 22.81
C LEU A 52 0.13 -0.20 23.74
N PRO A 53 1.31 -0.84 23.77
CA PRO A 53 2.47 -0.28 24.46
C PRO A 53 2.84 1.11 23.89
N GLY A 54 3.18 2.06 24.76
CA GLY A 54 3.47 3.47 24.42
C GLY A 54 4.79 3.70 23.68
N PRO A 55 5.52 4.78 23.90
CA PRO A 55 6.97 4.89 23.62
C PRO A 55 7.84 4.24 24.75
N GLY A 56 9.14 3.96 24.54
CA GLY A 56 10.04 3.35 25.57
C GLY A 56 9.95 1.82 25.91
N SER A 57 8.76 1.24 26.12
CA SER A 57 8.49 -0.21 26.31
C SER A 57 8.72 -1.13 25.07
N SER A 58 8.56 -2.45 25.23
CA SER A 58 8.57 -3.40 24.11
C SER A 58 7.27 -3.39 23.31
N SER A 59 7.34 -3.73 22.02
CA SER A 59 6.16 -3.89 21.15
C SER A 59 5.30 -5.08 21.56
N ALA A 60 3.99 -4.97 21.35
CA ALA A 60 3.08 -6.11 21.49
C ALA A 60 3.21 -7.03 20.27
N GLY A 61 2.91 -8.32 20.41
CA GLY A 61 2.93 -9.26 19.27
C GLY A 61 1.94 -8.88 18.15
N SER A 62 2.12 -9.44 16.96
CA SER A 62 1.28 -9.16 15.77
C SER A 62 -0.22 -9.41 16.01
N ALA A 63 -0.59 -10.34 16.90
CA ALA A 63 -1.96 -10.60 17.32
C ALA A 63 -2.68 -9.36 17.90
N ALA A 64 -1.95 -8.38 18.45
CA ALA A 64 -2.53 -7.14 18.96
C ALA A 64 -3.09 -6.22 17.85
N LEU A 65 -2.83 -6.51 16.57
CA LEU A 65 -3.50 -5.86 15.44
C LEU A 65 -4.98 -6.29 15.31
N LEU A 66 -5.32 -7.53 15.66
CA LEU A 66 -6.65 -8.09 15.42
C LEU A 66 -7.78 -7.31 16.12
N PRO A 67 -7.66 -6.91 17.41
CA PRO A 67 -8.68 -6.08 18.05
C PRO A 67 -8.81 -4.69 17.41
N LEU A 68 -7.72 -4.15 16.85
CA LEU A 68 -7.73 -2.86 16.17
C LEU A 68 -8.49 -2.94 14.85
N LEU A 69 -8.39 -4.07 14.15
CA LEU A 69 -9.03 -4.31 12.86
C LEU A 69 -10.54 -4.60 12.95
N ARG A 70 -11.13 -4.89 14.12
CA ARG A 70 -12.56 -5.24 14.18
C ARG A 70 -13.55 -4.11 13.84
N PRO A 71 -13.40 -2.87 14.34
CA PRO A 71 -14.39 -1.82 14.11
C PRO A 71 -14.20 -1.06 12.79
N GLY A 72 -15.28 -0.92 12.02
CA GLY A 72 -15.37 -0.04 10.84
C GLY A 72 -14.55 -0.53 9.64
N PRO A 73 -14.63 0.16 8.49
CA PRO A 73 -13.89 -0.23 7.29
C PRO A 73 -12.37 -0.05 7.45
N VAL A 74 -11.58 -0.72 6.61
CA VAL A 74 -10.12 -0.50 6.52
C VAL A 74 -9.80 0.29 5.26
N GLU A 75 -9.00 1.34 5.37
CA GLU A 75 -8.59 2.17 4.23
C GLU A 75 -7.08 2.05 3.98
N LEU A 76 -6.68 1.94 2.71
CA LEU A 76 -5.27 2.07 2.32
C LEU A 76 -5.02 3.46 1.73
N LEU A 77 -4.07 4.17 2.31
CA LEU A 77 -3.51 5.40 1.74
C LEU A 77 -2.07 5.17 1.32
N MET A 78 -1.66 5.87 0.26
CA MET A 78 -0.34 5.77 -0.34
C MET A 78 0.19 7.18 -0.63
N PRO A 79 0.53 7.96 0.41
CA PRO A 79 0.96 9.33 0.25
C PRO A 79 2.30 9.43 -0.51
N THR A 80 2.50 10.55 -1.19
CA THR A 80 3.78 10.93 -1.80
C THR A 80 4.09 12.40 -1.53
N PRO A 81 5.35 12.84 -1.67
CA PRO A 81 5.64 14.26 -1.76
C PRO A 81 4.74 14.91 -2.82
N GLY A 82 3.99 15.95 -2.43
CA GLY A 82 3.04 16.65 -3.31
C GLY A 82 1.62 16.07 -3.34
N ASP A 83 1.38 14.83 -2.90
CA ASP A 83 0.05 14.23 -2.76
C ASP A 83 -0.13 13.60 -1.38
N LEU A 84 -0.67 14.40 -0.45
CA LEU A 84 -1.00 13.99 0.91
C LEU A 84 -2.49 13.71 1.08
N ARG A 85 -3.24 13.54 -0.01
CA ARG A 85 -4.68 13.39 0.05
C ARG A 85 -5.05 12.22 0.96
N GLY A 86 -5.83 12.57 1.98
CA GLY A 86 -6.39 11.67 2.97
C GLY A 86 -5.60 11.49 4.26
N LEU A 87 -4.43 12.11 4.36
CA LEU A 87 -3.77 12.27 5.64
C LEU A 87 -4.29 13.52 6.38
N PRO A 88 -4.33 13.50 7.73
CA PRO A 88 -4.67 14.68 8.50
C PRO A 88 -3.62 15.78 8.31
N VAL A 89 -4.08 17.01 8.09
CA VAL A 89 -3.21 18.19 7.96
C VAL A 89 -2.40 18.34 9.25
N ARG A 90 -1.06 18.38 9.13
CA ARG A 90 -0.11 18.48 10.26
C ARG A 90 -0.23 17.37 11.32
N GLY A 91 -0.81 16.22 10.97
CA GLY A 91 -0.86 15.08 11.88
C GLY A 91 0.49 14.41 12.05
N ALA A 92 0.78 13.88 13.24
CA ALA A 92 2.03 13.16 13.53
C ALA A 92 2.22 11.90 12.66
N VAL A 93 1.16 11.41 12.02
CA VAL A 93 1.18 10.29 11.06
C VAL A 93 1.78 10.66 9.71
N VAL A 94 1.85 11.95 9.34
CA VAL A 94 2.16 12.39 7.97
C VAL A 94 3.57 11.99 7.53
N LEU A 95 4.59 12.35 8.32
CA LEU A 95 5.98 12.03 7.97
C LEU A 95 6.23 10.51 7.96
N PRO A 96 5.85 9.74 9.01
CA PRO A 96 6.00 8.28 8.96
C PRO A 96 5.27 7.63 7.78
N ALA A 97 4.07 8.10 7.42
CA ALA A 97 3.32 7.56 6.30
C ALA A 97 3.97 7.90 4.95
N LEU A 98 4.60 9.08 4.82
CA LEU A 98 5.40 9.46 3.66
C LEU A 98 6.64 8.58 3.53
N ASP A 99 7.39 8.42 4.63
CA ASP A 99 8.61 7.61 4.66
C ASP A 99 8.33 6.14 4.33
N ALA A 100 7.22 5.60 4.86
CA ALA A 100 6.76 4.24 4.55
C ALA A 100 6.12 4.12 3.15
N GLY A 101 5.71 5.23 2.54
CA GLY A 101 4.94 5.29 1.30
C GLY A 101 3.53 4.68 1.39
N ALA A 102 3.08 4.31 2.58
CA ALA A 102 1.78 3.71 2.84
C ALA A 102 1.34 3.86 4.31
N VAL A 103 0.04 3.93 4.53
CA VAL A 103 -0.59 3.81 5.86
C VAL A 103 -1.93 3.10 5.72
N VAL A 104 -2.23 2.23 6.69
CA VAL A 104 -3.54 1.58 6.82
C VAL A 104 -4.35 2.36 7.84
N VAL A 105 -5.44 2.99 7.41
CA VAL A 105 -6.29 3.79 8.28
C VAL A 105 -7.49 2.96 8.73
N LEU A 106 -7.82 3.09 10.01
CA LEU A 106 -8.93 2.45 10.71
C LEU A 106 -9.87 3.57 11.20
N PRO A 107 -10.78 4.08 10.35
CA PRO A 107 -11.63 5.23 10.68
C PRO A 107 -12.51 4.96 11.90
N GLY A 108 -12.94 3.71 12.12
CA GLY A 108 -13.72 3.30 13.29
C GLY A 108 -13.02 3.52 14.64
N ARG A 109 -11.71 3.79 14.63
CA ARG A 109 -10.91 4.15 15.81
C ARG A 109 -10.22 5.50 15.70
N GLY A 110 -10.25 6.14 14.53
CA GLY A 110 -9.40 7.29 14.24
C GLY A 110 -7.91 6.97 14.35
N ILE A 111 -7.48 5.76 13.95
CA ILE A 111 -6.08 5.31 14.03
C ILE A 111 -5.53 5.00 12.63
N GLY A 112 -4.28 5.37 12.39
CA GLY A 112 -3.48 4.96 11.24
C GLY A 112 -2.32 4.06 11.68
N LEU A 113 -2.14 2.94 10.98
CA LEU A 113 -1.07 1.97 11.19
C LEU A 113 -0.03 2.12 10.09
N VAL A 114 1.17 2.53 10.48
CA VAL A 114 2.30 2.74 9.58
C VAL A 114 3.32 1.61 9.76
N PRO A 115 3.71 0.91 8.69
CA PRO A 115 4.80 -0.07 8.72
C PRO A 115 6.15 0.67 8.77
N VAL A 116 6.91 0.51 9.86
CA VAL A 116 8.21 1.15 10.08
C VAL A 116 9.19 0.12 10.66
N ASP A 117 10.36 -0.08 10.05
CA ASP A 117 11.43 -0.96 10.56
C ASP A 117 10.98 -2.38 10.96
N GLY A 118 10.08 -2.99 10.19
CA GLY A 118 9.56 -4.34 10.46
C GLY A 118 8.55 -4.44 11.62
N GLN A 119 8.11 -3.31 12.17
CA GLN A 119 7.03 -3.20 13.16
C GLN A 119 5.90 -2.29 12.64
N TRP A 120 4.75 -2.37 13.30
CA TRP A 120 3.60 -1.50 13.07
C TRP A 120 3.56 -0.40 14.11
N ARG A 121 3.40 0.84 13.65
CA ARG A 121 3.26 2.00 14.52
C ARG A 121 1.88 2.63 14.38
N ALA A 122 1.16 2.74 15.49
CA ALA A 122 -0.15 3.36 15.54
C ALA A 122 -0.02 4.86 15.79
N HIS A 123 -0.74 5.66 15.00
CA HIS A 123 -0.85 7.10 15.11
C HIS A 123 -2.33 7.51 15.07
N PHE A 124 -2.69 8.69 15.58
CA PHE A 124 -4.01 9.24 15.28
C PHE A 124 -4.15 9.57 13.79
N CYS A 125 -5.22 9.07 13.19
CA CYS A 125 -5.60 9.34 11.81
C CYS A 125 -7.12 9.16 11.65
N PRO A 126 -7.90 10.26 11.56
CA PRO A 126 -9.36 10.20 11.62
C PRO A 126 -10.01 9.40 10.48
N GLY A 127 -9.34 9.24 9.34
CA GLY A 127 -9.87 8.53 8.17
C GLY A 127 -10.95 9.33 7.43
N GLY A 128 -11.82 8.62 6.71
CA GLY A 128 -12.90 9.23 5.92
C GLY A 128 -12.47 9.59 4.50
N ASN A 129 -11.53 8.81 3.95
CA ASN A 129 -10.92 9.15 2.67
C ASN A 129 -11.69 8.49 1.53
N PRO A 130 -12.07 9.26 0.49
CA PRO A 130 -12.79 8.69 -0.63
C PRO A 130 -11.94 7.62 -1.30
N VAL A 131 -12.51 6.43 -1.40
CA VAL A 131 -11.94 5.32 -2.15
C VAL A 131 -12.08 5.63 -3.64
N PRO A 132 -10.98 5.59 -4.41
CA PRO A 132 -11.04 5.74 -5.85
C PRO A 132 -11.93 4.69 -6.52
N SER A 133 -12.64 5.06 -7.57
CA SER A 133 -13.39 4.07 -8.33
C SER A 133 -12.45 3.14 -9.12
N LEU A 134 -12.74 1.84 -9.10
CA LEU A 134 -11.92 0.83 -9.79
C LEU A 134 -11.81 1.11 -11.30
N ARG A 135 -12.92 1.49 -11.92
CA ARG A 135 -12.99 1.79 -13.36
C ARG A 135 -12.15 3.01 -13.73
N GLN A 136 -12.29 4.10 -12.97
CA GLN A 136 -11.53 5.33 -13.21
C GLN A 136 -10.03 5.07 -13.07
N ALA A 137 -9.62 4.37 -12.00
CA ALA A 137 -8.21 4.08 -11.76
C ALA A 137 -7.61 3.16 -12.85
N GLN A 138 -8.39 2.21 -13.37
CA GLN A 138 -7.97 1.38 -14.51
C GLN A 138 -7.76 2.21 -15.78
N TRP A 139 -8.65 3.17 -16.04
CA TRP A 139 -8.53 4.06 -17.19
C TRP A 139 -7.30 4.97 -17.06
N GLU A 140 -7.14 5.65 -15.91
CA GLU A 140 -5.98 6.51 -15.63
C GLU A 140 -4.64 5.76 -15.71
N LEU A 141 -4.60 4.51 -15.22
CA LEU A 141 -3.39 3.67 -15.33
C LEU A 141 -3.04 3.33 -16.78
N THR A 142 -4.06 3.13 -17.62
CA THR A 142 -3.88 2.83 -19.05
C THR A 142 -3.38 4.07 -19.79
N GLU A 143 -4.03 5.21 -19.57
CA GLU A 143 -3.65 6.50 -20.14
C GLU A 143 -2.22 6.90 -19.73
N ALA A 144 -1.87 6.79 -18.44
CA ALA A 144 -0.54 7.14 -17.97
C ALA A 144 0.56 6.22 -18.54
N MET A 145 0.25 4.93 -18.77
CA MET A 145 1.17 3.98 -19.40
C MET A 145 1.41 4.32 -20.87
N GLU A 146 0.35 4.68 -21.61
CA GLU A 146 0.45 5.13 -23.01
C GLU A 146 1.27 6.42 -23.12
N LEU A 147 0.99 7.41 -22.26
CA LEU A 147 1.73 8.67 -22.22
C LEU A 147 3.22 8.47 -21.91
N ALA A 148 3.54 7.68 -20.86
CA ALA A 148 4.91 7.39 -20.48
C ALA A 148 5.66 6.66 -21.61
N THR A 149 5.01 5.71 -22.28
CA THR A 149 5.61 4.99 -23.42
C THR A 149 5.90 5.93 -24.58
N ALA A 150 4.98 6.83 -24.90
CA ALA A 150 5.15 7.82 -25.97
C ALA A 150 6.32 8.77 -25.69
N GLU A 151 6.41 9.31 -24.48
CA GLU A 151 7.52 10.20 -24.09
C GLU A 151 8.87 9.48 -24.05
N LEU A 152 8.95 8.28 -23.45
CA LEU A 152 10.19 7.50 -23.42
C LEU A 152 10.68 7.08 -24.82
N THR A 153 9.74 6.77 -25.73
CA THR A 153 10.08 6.51 -27.14
C THR A 153 10.65 7.76 -27.80
N ARG A 154 10.07 8.93 -27.52
CA ARG A 154 10.54 10.21 -28.06
C ARG A 154 11.92 10.61 -27.54
N LEU A 155 12.25 10.20 -26.32
CA LEU A 155 13.56 10.38 -25.69
C LEU A 155 14.63 9.38 -26.19
N ASP A 156 14.28 8.47 -27.10
CA ASP A 156 15.16 7.40 -27.64
C ASP A 156 15.87 6.58 -26.54
N VAL A 157 15.18 6.34 -25.43
CA VAL A 157 15.71 5.55 -24.32
C VAL A 157 15.64 4.06 -24.69
N ALA A 158 16.65 3.59 -25.42
CA ALA A 158 16.78 2.19 -25.79
C ALA A 158 17.93 1.50 -25.04
N ARG A 159 17.58 0.69 -24.03
CA ARG A 159 18.38 -0.49 -23.68
C ARG A 159 17.56 -1.51 -22.90
N SER A 160 17.18 -2.62 -23.55
CA SER A 160 16.67 -3.81 -22.86
C SER A 160 17.80 -4.82 -22.71
N ALA A 161 18.46 -4.84 -21.55
CA ALA A 161 19.34 -5.94 -21.18
C ALA A 161 18.49 -7.09 -20.60
N PRO A 162 18.83 -8.37 -20.85
CA PRO A 162 18.19 -9.52 -20.20
C PRO A 162 18.14 -9.39 -18.66
N GLU A 163 19.13 -8.72 -18.07
CA GLU A 163 19.24 -8.42 -16.64
C GLU A 163 18.06 -7.58 -16.10
N VAL A 164 17.55 -6.62 -16.89
CA VAL A 164 16.42 -5.76 -16.52
C VAL A 164 15.14 -6.58 -16.34
N ARG A 165 14.89 -7.53 -17.24
CA ARG A 165 13.68 -8.38 -17.15
C ARG A 165 13.69 -9.26 -15.92
N GLU A 166 14.86 -9.80 -15.58
CA GLU A 166 15.02 -10.62 -14.39
C GLU A 166 14.88 -9.78 -13.11
N GLN A 167 15.46 -8.58 -13.07
CA GLN A 167 15.25 -7.63 -11.96
C GLN A 167 13.78 -7.28 -11.75
N ILE A 168 13.05 -6.94 -12.83
CA ILE A 168 11.61 -6.67 -12.76
C ILE A 168 10.87 -7.89 -12.20
N ARG A 169 11.17 -9.10 -12.69
CA ARG A 169 10.53 -10.34 -12.22
C ARG A 169 10.78 -10.59 -10.74
N GLN A 170 12.00 -10.37 -10.25
CA GLN A 170 12.33 -10.53 -8.83
C GLN A 170 11.59 -9.53 -7.96
N LEU A 171 11.49 -8.26 -8.38
CA LEU A 171 10.72 -7.25 -7.68
C LEU A 171 9.22 -7.57 -7.66
N MET A 172 8.66 -8.03 -8.79
CA MET A 172 7.27 -8.48 -8.86
C MET A 172 6.96 -9.59 -7.84
N LEU A 173 7.86 -10.57 -7.69
CA LEU A 173 7.71 -11.63 -6.71
C LEU A 173 7.86 -11.12 -5.28
N ALA A 174 8.80 -10.22 -5.03
CA ALA A 174 9.03 -9.64 -3.72
C ALA A 174 7.84 -8.78 -3.23
N GLU A 175 7.14 -8.12 -4.16
CA GLU A 175 5.98 -7.26 -3.94
C GLU A 175 4.63 -7.97 -4.07
N ALA A 176 4.62 -9.27 -4.40
CA ALA A 176 3.39 -10.03 -4.59
C ALA A 176 2.52 -10.04 -3.32
N VAL A 177 1.22 -9.88 -3.50
CA VAL A 177 0.23 -9.87 -2.41
C VAL A 177 -0.75 -11.01 -2.62
N ASP A 178 -0.78 -11.93 -1.66
CA ASP A 178 -1.78 -12.99 -1.61
C ASP A 178 -3.12 -12.39 -1.19
N CYS A 179 -4.05 -12.34 -2.14
CA CYS A 179 -5.38 -11.79 -1.90
C CYS A 179 -6.24 -12.82 -1.14
N PRO A 180 -6.96 -12.40 -0.09
CA PRO A 180 -7.81 -13.32 0.67
C PRO A 180 -8.98 -13.85 -0.18
N PRO A 181 -9.55 -15.02 0.17
CA PRO A 181 -10.74 -15.55 -0.49
C PRO A 181 -11.90 -14.55 -0.49
N GLY A 182 -12.64 -14.47 -1.61
CA GLY A 182 -13.73 -13.50 -1.79
C GLY A 182 -13.29 -12.16 -2.39
N THR A 183 -11.99 -11.95 -2.63
CA THR A 183 -11.50 -10.77 -3.35
C THR A 183 -12.01 -10.78 -4.81
N PRO A 184 -12.63 -9.70 -5.32
CA PRO A 184 -13.08 -9.62 -6.71
C PRO A 184 -11.95 -9.81 -7.71
N ALA A 185 -12.16 -10.63 -8.74
CA ALA A 185 -11.14 -10.89 -9.77
C ALA A 185 -10.62 -9.61 -10.45
N ALA A 186 -11.50 -8.63 -10.69
CA ALA A 186 -11.12 -7.34 -11.27
C ALA A 186 -10.21 -6.53 -10.34
N ALA A 187 -10.43 -6.58 -9.02
CA ALA A 187 -9.58 -5.93 -8.04
C ALA A 187 -8.20 -6.60 -7.97
N SER A 188 -8.16 -7.95 -7.90
CA SER A 188 -6.90 -8.71 -7.92
C SER A 188 -6.10 -8.46 -9.20
N ALA A 189 -6.76 -8.38 -10.35
CA ALA A 189 -6.11 -8.11 -11.64
C ALA A 189 -5.50 -6.70 -11.69
N LEU A 190 -6.24 -5.66 -11.27
CA LEU A 190 -5.70 -4.30 -11.20
C LEU A 190 -4.54 -4.20 -10.18
N LEU A 191 -4.65 -4.86 -9.03
CA LEU A 191 -3.57 -4.90 -8.04
C LEU A 191 -2.30 -5.55 -8.61
N ALA A 192 -2.43 -6.70 -9.28
CA ALA A 192 -1.31 -7.37 -9.94
C ALA A 192 -0.68 -6.47 -11.01
N LYS A 193 -1.48 -5.78 -11.83
CA LYS A 193 -0.98 -4.82 -12.83
C LYS A 193 -0.23 -3.66 -12.17
N ALA A 194 -0.75 -3.10 -11.07
CA ALA A 194 -0.09 -2.04 -10.32
C ALA A 194 1.24 -2.53 -9.67
N ILE A 195 1.30 -3.76 -9.17
CA ILE A 195 2.54 -4.38 -8.69
C ILE A 195 3.57 -4.51 -9.81
N SER A 196 3.17 -5.01 -10.98
CA SER A 196 4.07 -5.14 -12.14
C SER A 196 4.62 -3.79 -12.59
N LEU A 197 3.78 -2.77 -12.69
CA LEU A 197 4.22 -1.42 -13.10
C LEU A 197 5.08 -0.74 -12.02
N GLN A 198 4.81 -0.96 -10.73
CA GLN A 198 5.68 -0.50 -9.65
C GLN A 198 7.07 -1.13 -9.73
N ALA A 199 7.17 -2.41 -10.11
CA ALA A 199 8.45 -3.07 -10.32
C ALA A 199 9.23 -2.44 -11.50
N VAL A 200 8.55 -2.11 -12.60
CA VAL A 200 9.16 -1.39 -13.73
C VAL A 200 9.69 -0.02 -13.29
N LEU A 201 8.88 0.76 -12.56
CA LEU A 201 9.29 2.07 -12.04
C LEU A 201 10.49 1.97 -11.09
N ALA A 202 10.50 0.98 -10.19
CA ALA A 202 11.61 0.77 -9.26
C ALA A 202 12.91 0.38 -9.98
N VAL A 203 12.83 -0.38 -11.08
CA VAL A 203 14.01 -0.66 -11.90
C VAL A 203 14.48 0.59 -12.62
N ALA A 204 13.59 1.42 -13.16
CA ALA A 204 13.95 2.67 -13.81
C ALA A 204 14.71 3.63 -12.87
N ASP A 205 14.23 3.79 -11.64
CA ASP A 205 14.85 4.59 -10.57
C ASP A 205 16.26 4.07 -10.20
N GLY A 206 16.46 2.75 -10.19
CA GLY A 206 17.77 2.14 -9.94
C GLY A 206 18.80 2.30 -11.06
N HIS A 207 18.38 2.60 -12.29
CA HIS A 207 19.29 2.80 -13.44
C HIS A 207 19.91 4.21 -13.48
N GLU A 208 19.39 5.16 -12.70
CA GLU A 208 19.88 6.54 -12.64
C GLU A 208 21.36 6.65 -12.22
N THR A 209 21.93 5.59 -11.62
CA THR A 209 23.32 5.56 -11.16
C THR A 209 24.37 5.19 -12.22
N SER A 210 23.97 4.86 -13.46
CA SER A 210 24.90 4.47 -14.54
C SER A 210 25.16 5.61 -15.54
N ALA A 211 26.03 6.57 -15.20
CA ALA A 211 26.61 7.58 -16.09
C ALA A 211 25.69 8.07 -17.25
N VAL A 212 24.57 8.72 -16.90
CA VAL A 212 23.66 9.43 -17.81
C VAL A 212 23.76 10.93 -17.52
N ASN A 213 23.55 11.79 -18.53
CA ASN A 213 23.50 13.24 -18.34
C ASN A 213 22.31 13.60 -17.42
N ASN A 214 22.52 14.43 -16.38
CA ASN A 214 21.49 14.83 -15.42
C ASN A 214 20.19 15.36 -16.08
N PHE A 215 20.30 15.97 -17.26
CA PHE A 215 19.14 16.48 -18.01
C PHE A 215 18.25 15.36 -18.57
N GLU A 216 18.84 14.27 -19.06
CA GLU A 216 18.11 13.12 -19.58
C GLU A 216 17.41 12.36 -18.45
N LEU A 217 18.06 12.24 -17.28
CA LEU A 217 17.46 11.65 -16.08
C LEU A 217 16.23 12.44 -15.61
N ALA A 218 16.32 13.77 -15.54
CA ALA A 218 15.18 14.61 -15.17
C ALA A 218 14.00 14.47 -16.16
N ALA A 219 14.28 14.37 -17.47
CA ALA A 219 13.25 14.18 -18.48
C ALA A 219 12.56 12.80 -18.36
N VAL A 220 13.31 11.75 -18.02
CA VAL A 220 12.76 10.41 -17.76
C VAL A 220 11.89 10.41 -16.51
N ASP A 221 12.33 11.03 -15.41
CA ASP A 221 11.53 11.16 -14.19
C ASP A 221 10.23 11.93 -14.45
N ASP A 222 10.31 13.07 -15.15
CA ASP A 222 9.15 13.86 -15.56
C ASP A 222 8.15 13.02 -16.39
N ALA A 223 8.64 12.18 -17.31
CA ALA A 223 7.81 11.30 -18.13
C ALA A 223 7.17 10.16 -17.32
N LEU A 224 7.84 9.65 -16.28
CA LEU A 224 7.37 8.53 -15.45
C LEU A 224 6.49 8.96 -14.28
N ARG A 225 6.57 10.22 -13.84
CA ARG A 225 5.82 10.75 -12.68
C ARG A 225 4.30 10.53 -12.76
N PRO A 226 3.62 10.75 -13.91
CA PRO A 226 2.19 10.46 -14.03
C PRO A 226 1.88 8.97 -13.84
N LEU A 227 2.72 8.08 -14.38
CA LEU A 227 2.58 6.64 -14.22
C LEU A 227 2.74 6.21 -12.75
N GLY A 228 3.71 6.78 -12.03
CA GLY A 228 3.88 6.56 -10.59
C GLY A 228 2.63 6.93 -9.79
N SER A 229 2.00 8.06 -10.11
CA SER A 229 0.77 8.50 -9.46
C SER A 229 -0.40 7.55 -9.77
N ALA A 230 -0.55 7.16 -11.03
CA ALA A 230 -1.61 6.24 -11.46
C ALA A 230 -1.46 4.83 -10.86
N VAL A 231 -0.23 4.33 -10.69
CA VAL A 231 0.04 3.04 -10.03
C VAL A 231 -0.43 3.03 -8.58
N ARG A 232 -0.15 4.11 -7.83
CA ARG A 232 -0.61 4.25 -6.44
C ARG A 232 -2.12 4.36 -6.37
N HIS A 233 -2.71 5.12 -7.29
CA HIS A 233 -4.17 5.26 -7.36
C HIS A 233 -4.86 3.94 -7.71
N GLY A 234 -4.32 3.19 -8.67
CA GLY A 234 -4.74 1.84 -9.05
C GLY A 234 -4.69 0.86 -7.88
N ARG A 235 -3.59 0.86 -7.10
CA ARG A 235 -3.47 0.04 -5.90
C ARG A 235 -4.51 0.40 -4.84
N ARG A 236 -4.72 1.70 -4.56
CA ARG A 236 -5.77 2.16 -3.64
C ARG A 236 -7.17 1.76 -4.10
N ALA A 237 -7.47 1.90 -5.39
CA ALA A 237 -8.76 1.53 -5.98
C ALA A 237 -9.03 0.02 -5.88
N ALA A 238 -8.02 -0.80 -6.21
CA ALA A 238 -8.09 -2.25 -6.12
C ALA A 238 -8.35 -2.71 -4.68
N VAL A 239 -7.57 -2.20 -3.73
CA VAL A 239 -7.73 -2.54 -2.31
C VAL A 239 -9.07 -2.06 -1.79
N GLY A 240 -9.49 -0.83 -2.10
CA GLY A 240 -10.78 -0.32 -1.64
C GLY A 240 -11.98 -1.08 -2.22
N ALA A 241 -11.93 -1.50 -3.48
CA ALA A 241 -12.95 -2.36 -4.08
C ALA A 241 -13.00 -3.75 -3.42
N ALA A 242 -11.82 -4.32 -3.09
CA ALA A 242 -11.73 -5.58 -2.38
C ALA A 242 -12.27 -5.47 -0.94
N VAL A 243 -11.88 -4.43 -0.21
CA VAL A 243 -12.38 -4.15 1.16
C VAL A 243 -13.91 -4.10 1.16
N ALA A 244 -14.50 -3.30 0.25
CA ALA A 244 -15.96 -3.16 0.17
C ALA A 244 -16.67 -4.51 -0.05
N GLN A 245 -16.13 -5.38 -0.92
CA GLN A 245 -16.68 -6.71 -1.17
C GLN A 245 -16.52 -7.63 0.07
N LEU A 246 -15.31 -7.70 0.63
CA LEU A 246 -14.98 -8.63 1.72
C LEU A 246 -15.78 -8.31 3.00
N THR A 247 -15.97 -7.03 3.31
CA THR A 247 -16.79 -6.61 4.46
C THR A 247 -18.29 -6.78 4.20
N GLY A 248 -18.73 -6.62 2.94
CA GLY A 248 -20.14 -6.77 2.54
C GLY A 248 -20.63 -8.21 2.50
N SER A 249 -19.76 -9.17 2.14
CA SER A 249 -20.10 -10.59 2.07
C SER A 249 -20.41 -11.24 3.42
N GLY A 250 -19.95 -10.67 4.54
CA GLY A 250 -20.19 -11.20 5.90
C GLY A 250 -21.61 -10.99 6.44
N VAL A 251 -22.41 -10.11 5.83
CA VAL A 251 -23.78 -9.79 6.28
C VAL A 251 -24.83 -10.77 5.70
N GLY A 252 -24.49 -11.55 4.68
CA GLY A 252 -25.44 -12.38 3.92
C GLY A 252 -25.55 -13.87 4.31
N SER A 253 -24.79 -14.37 5.29
CA SER A 253 -24.76 -15.82 5.61
C SER A 253 -25.33 -16.21 6.98
N ARG A 254 -26.18 -15.36 7.57
CA ARG A 254 -26.93 -15.67 8.80
C ARG A 254 -28.43 -15.55 8.56
N SER A 255 -28.98 -16.54 7.88
CA SER A 255 -30.42 -16.79 7.77
C SER A 255 -30.64 -18.28 7.58
#